data_AF-K9DAP5-F1
#
_entry.id   AF-K9DAP5-F1
#
_cell.length_a   1.000
_cell.length_b   1.000
_cell.length_c   1.000
_cell.angle_alpha   90.00
_cell.angle_beta   90.00
_cell.angle_gamma   90.00
#
_symmetry.space_group_name_H-M   'P 1'
#
loop_
_entity.id
_entity.type
_entity.pdbx_description
1 polymer ?
#
loop_
_entity_poly.entity_id
_entity_poly.type
_entity_poly.pdbx_seq_one_letter_code
_entity_poly.pdbx_strand_id
1 'polypeptide(L)'
;MDDVFVPGPGFKLVAGGQTGADRAALDWAIGQGVPHGGWCPRGRKTEDGVLPDRYLLQETPTAAYLQRTEWNVRDSDATLIFTLDDRLDGGSKRTGAFADSLGKPWLHVRPGVHPKYVARFLARHGVGTLNVAGKRESSAPGIGELVRQVLSQALRPGPGAGQS
;
A
#
# COMPACT_ATOMS: atom_id res chain seq x y z
N MET A 1 19.45 -10.78 10.76
CA MET A 1 18.35 -10.50 9.82
C MET A 1 17.21 -9.98 10.66
N ASP A 2 16.91 -8.70 10.52
CA ASP A 2 16.12 -7.96 11.49
C ASP A 2 14.63 -8.32 11.40
N ASP A 3 13.96 -8.34 12.56
CA ASP A 3 12.51 -8.57 12.65
C ASP A 3 11.69 -7.35 12.18
N VAL A 4 12.37 -6.24 11.89
CA VAL A 4 11.81 -4.95 11.49
C VAL A 4 12.62 -4.37 10.35
N PHE A 5 11.92 -3.84 9.35
CA PHE A 5 12.51 -3.11 8.24
C PHE A 5 12.72 -1.64 8.62
N VAL A 6 13.97 -1.18 8.53
CA VAL A 6 14.32 0.23 8.67
C VAL A 6 14.57 0.78 7.27
N PRO A 7 13.66 1.60 6.72
CA PRO A 7 13.83 2.14 5.39
C PRO A 7 15.00 3.12 5.30
N GLY A 8 15.64 3.15 4.14
CA GLY A 8 16.66 4.17 3.84
C GLY A 8 16.05 5.56 3.57
N PRO A 9 16.91 6.58 3.38
CA PRO A 9 16.47 7.91 2.98
C PRO A 9 15.64 7.87 1.70
N GLY A 10 14.61 8.71 1.62
CA GLY A 10 13.74 8.80 0.43
C GLY A 10 12.65 7.71 0.35
N PHE A 11 12.49 6.89 1.38
CA PHE A 11 11.39 5.92 1.40
C PHE A 11 10.02 6.58 1.30
N LYS A 12 9.14 5.97 0.50
CA LYS A 12 7.79 6.45 0.25
C LYS A 12 6.78 5.31 0.28
N LEU A 13 5.63 5.55 0.90
CA LEU A 13 4.47 4.67 0.83
C LEU A 13 3.47 5.19 -0.21
N VAL A 14 3.07 4.34 -1.16
CA VAL A 14 2.05 4.68 -2.15
C VAL A 14 0.83 3.77 -2.02
N ALA A 15 -0.35 4.32 -2.30
CA ALA A 15 -1.60 3.58 -2.38
C ALA A 15 -2.58 4.33 -3.29
N GLY A 16 -3.70 3.71 -3.65
CA GLY A 16 -4.65 4.31 -4.60
C GLY A 16 -5.87 5.01 -4.01
N GLY A 17 -5.89 5.23 -2.69
CA GLY A 17 -6.89 6.06 -2.00
C GLY A 17 -8.26 5.43 -1.77
N GLN A 18 -8.51 4.18 -2.16
CA GLN A 18 -9.78 3.52 -1.85
C GLN A 18 -10.00 3.42 -0.32
N THR A 19 -11.24 3.24 0.14
CA THR A 19 -11.49 2.82 1.54
C THR A 19 -10.73 1.54 1.89
N GLY A 20 -10.66 1.22 3.18
CA GLY A 20 -10.03 -0.01 3.65
C GLY A 20 -8.52 0.05 3.55
N ALA A 21 -7.92 -0.89 2.83
CA ALA A 21 -6.47 -1.09 2.86
C ALA A 21 -5.67 0.13 2.38
N ASP A 22 -6.08 0.74 1.25
CA ASP A 22 -5.35 1.86 0.67
C ASP A 22 -5.34 3.05 1.64
N ARG A 23 -6.50 3.43 2.19
CA ARG A 23 -6.60 4.55 3.13
C ARG A 23 -5.90 4.28 4.46
N ALA A 24 -6.01 3.08 5.00
CA ALA A 24 -5.32 2.73 6.23
C ALA A 24 -3.79 2.84 6.08
N ALA A 25 -3.25 2.51 4.90
CA ALA A 25 -1.84 2.66 4.60
C ALA A 25 -1.43 4.14 4.51
N LEU A 26 -2.24 4.97 3.85
CA LEU A 26 -2.00 6.42 3.76
C LEU A 26 -2.10 7.10 5.13
N ASP A 27 -3.12 6.75 5.92
CA ASP A 27 -3.31 7.29 7.28
C ASP A 27 -2.14 6.88 8.19
N TRP A 28 -1.66 5.64 8.08
CA TRP A 28 -0.46 5.19 8.78
C TRP A 28 0.77 6.00 8.37
N ALA A 29 1.00 6.20 7.08
CA ALA A 29 2.15 6.96 6.59
C ALA A 29 2.13 8.40 7.09
N ILE A 30 0.96 9.07 7.03
CA ILE A 30 0.75 10.41 7.59
C ILE A 30 1.05 10.43 9.09
N GLY A 31 0.51 9.49 9.85
CA GLY A 31 0.70 9.41 11.30
C GLY A 31 2.14 9.12 11.73
N GLN A 32 2.96 8.52 10.87
CA GLN A 32 4.37 8.25 11.11
C GLN A 32 5.32 9.29 10.47
N GLY A 33 4.80 10.32 9.81
CA GLY A 33 5.61 11.30 9.08
C GLY A 33 6.36 10.69 7.90
N VAL A 34 5.87 9.59 7.33
CA VAL A 34 6.44 8.93 6.16
C VAL A 34 5.91 9.62 4.90
N PRO A 35 6.78 9.97 3.92
CA PRO A 35 6.34 10.47 2.63
C PRO A 35 5.33 9.52 2.00
N HIS A 36 4.20 10.07 1.55
CA HIS A 36 3.13 9.27 0.95
C HIS A 36 2.72 9.80 -0.42
N GLY A 37 1.96 8.99 -1.16
CA GLY A 37 1.30 9.43 -2.39
C GLY A 37 0.70 8.26 -3.16
N GLY A 38 0.80 8.31 -4.48
CA GLY A 38 0.31 7.26 -5.38
C GLY A 38 -0.65 7.80 -6.43
N TRP A 39 -1.26 6.87 -7.15
CA TRP A 39 -2.18 7.16 -8.23
C TRP A 39 -3.63 6.88 -7.82
N CYS A 40 -4.53 7.84 -8.02
CA CYS A 40 -5.98 7.69 -7.83
C CYS A 40 -6.71 7.86 -9.18
N PRO A 41 -7.97 7.41 -9.31
CA PRO A 41 -8.73 7.62 -10.53
C PRO A 41 -8.97 9.12 -10.79
N ARG A 42 -9.17 9.49 -12.06
CA ARG A 42 -9.64 10.83 -12.44
C ARG A 42 -10.89 11.23 -11.63
N GLY A 43 -10.92 12.46 -11.15
CA GLY A 43 -11.92 12.98 -10.22
C GLY A 43 -11.75 12.47 -8.79
N ARG A 44 -10.59 11.89 -8.46
CA ARG A 44 -10.24 11.36 -7.13
C ARG A 44 -11.28 10.39 -6.58
N LYS A 45 -11.91 9.60 -7.45
CA LYS A 45 -13.07 8.77 -7.14
C LYS A 45 -12.74 7.61 -6.17
N THR A 46 -13.50 7.49 -5.09
CA THR A 46 -13.51 6.35 -4.14
C THR A 46 -14.91 5.72 -4.08
N GLU A 47 -15.13 4.70 -3.24
CA GLU A 47 -16.48 4.13 -3.08
C GLU A 47 -17.43 5.00 -2.26
N ASP A 48 -16.89 5.88 -1.42
CA ASP A 48 -17.62 6.76 -0.49
C ASP A 48 -17.55 8.23 -0.91
N GLY A 49 -17.11 8.52 -2.14
CA GLY A 49 -17.12 9.87 -2.71
C GLY A 49 -15.80 10.30 -3.34
N VAL A 50 -15.42 11.54 -3.07
CA VAL A 50 -14.17 12.15 -3.55
C VAL A 50 -13.11 12.00 -2.47
N LEU A 51 -11.92 11.52 -2.84
CA LEU A 51 -10.79 11.40 -1.91
C LEU A 51 -10.36 12.78 -1.38
N PRO A 52 -10.30 12.98 -0.06
CA PRO A 52 -9.87 14.25 0.52
C PRO A 52 -8.46 14.69 0.09
N ASP A 53 -8.21 16.00 0.04
CA ASP A 53 -6.96 16.59 -0.44
C ASP A 53 -5.76 16.34 0.48
N ARG A 54 -6.00 15.94 1.75
CA ARG A 54 -4.93 15.53 2.67
C ARG A 54 -4.09 14.36 2.15
N TYR A 55 -4.64 13.58 1.21
CA TYR A 55 -3.96 12.47 0.58
C TYR A 55 -3.27 12.95 -0.70
N LEU A 56 -1.94 12.98 -0.71
CA LEU A 56 -1.09 13.54 -1.78
C LEU A 56 -0.97 12.63 -3.01
N LEU A 57 -2.11 12.27 -3.61
CA LEU A 57 -2.21 11.39 -4.78
C LEU A 57 -2.39 12.17 -6.07
N GLN A 58 -1.83 11.62 -7.15
CA GLN A 58 -1.97 12.13 -8.51
C GLN A 58 -3.11 11.40 -9.22
N GLU A 59 -3.88 12.12 -10.03
CA GLU A 59 -4.93 11.51 -10.83
C GLU A 59 -4.36 10.80 -12.05
N THR A 60 -4.86 9.60 -12.33
CA THR A 60 -4.63 8.95 -13.62
C THR A 60 -5.45 9.62 -14.73
N PRO A 61 -5.06 9.45 -16.00
CA PRO A 61 -5.83 9.96 -17.11
C PRO A 61 -7.24 9.41 -17.21
N THR A 62 -7.67 8.36 -16.50
CA THR A 62 -9.05 7.89 -16.56
C THR A 62 -9.64 7.69 -15.17
N ALA A 63 -10.97 7.64 -15.07
CA ALA A 63 -11.67 7.32 -13.83
C ALA A 63 -11.72 5.80 -13.55
N ALA A 64 -11.03 4.97 -14.35
CA ALA A 64 -11.02 3.53 -14.20
C ALA A 64 -10.09 3.10 -13.06
N TYR A 65 -10.61 2.30 -12.11
CA TYR A 65 -9.81 1.78 -11.01
C TYR A 65 -8.64 0.88 -11.46
N LEU A 66 -8.76 0.23 -12.62
CA LEU A 66 -7.69 -0.65 -13.11
C LEU A 66 -6.41 0.13 -13.44
N GLN A 67 -6.54 1.29 -14.09
CA GLN A 67 -5.39 2.08 -14.51
C GLN A 67 -4.58 2.55 -13.29
N ARG A 68 -5.25 3.08 -12.27
CA ARG A 68 -4.56 3.49 -11.04
C ARG A 68 -3.93 2.30 -10.32
N THR A 69 -4.58 1.12 -10.32
CA THR A 69 -4.02 -0.08 -9.68
C THR A 69 -2.74 -0.52 -10.38
N GLU A 70 -2.76 -0.59 -11.70
CA GLU A 70 -1.59 -0.92 -12.52
C GLU A 70 -0.46 0.11 -12.31
N TRP A 71 -0.75 1.40 -12.30
CA TRP A 71 0.27 2.45 -12.17
C TRP A 71 0.92 2.47 -10.78
N ASN A 72 0.15 2.21 -9.71
CA ASN A 72 0.73 2.07 -8.37
C ASN A 72 1.67 0.84 -8.27
N VAL A 73 1.35 -0.25 -8.97
CA VAL A 73 2.24 -1.42 -9.06
C VAL A 73 3.48 -1.11 -9.90
N ARG A 74 3.30 -0.48 -11.07
CA ARG A 74 4.39 -0.11 -11.99
C ARG A 74 5.40 0.83 -11.33
N ASP A 75 4.92 1.83 -10.62
CA ASP A 75 5.74 2.93 -10.07
C ASP A 75 6.15 2.68 -8.61
N SER A 76 6.15 1.42 -8.16
CA SER A 76 6.69 1.00 -6.87
C SER A 76 7.74 -0.10 -7.04
N ASP A 77 8.56 -0.29 -6.01
CA ASP A 77 9.57 -1.36 -6.00
C ASP A 77 8.95 -2.69 -5.60
N ALA A 78 7.95 -2.67 -4.72
CA ALA A 78 7.20 -3.85 -4.30
C ALA A 78 5.78 -3.50 -3.89
N THR A 79 4.88 -4.50 -3.92
CA THR A 79 3.49 -4.36 -3.47
C THR A 79 3.15 -5.31 -2.31
N LEU A 80 2.61 -4.78 -1.22
CA LEU A 80 1.89 -5.59 -0.22
C LEU A 80 0.41 -5.62 -0.57
N ILE A 81 -0.16 -6.82 -0.71
CA ILE A 81 -1.58 -7.01 -1.05
C ILE A 81 -2.28 -7.58 0.18
N PHE A 82 -3.14 -6.78 0.81
CA PHE A 82 -3.88 -7.15 1.99
C PHE A 82 -5.24 -7.77 1.65
N THR A 83 -5.57 -8.87 2.33
CA THR A 83 -6.92 -9.46 2.36
C THR A 83 -7.21 -9.96 3.77
N LEU A 84 -8.48 -10.28 4.06
CA LEU A 84 -8.86 -11.02 5.26
C LEU A 84 -8.95 -12.53 5.02
N ASP A 85 -8.94 -12.96 3.76
CA ASP A 85 -9.07 -14.35 3.33
C ASP A 85 -7.73 -14.96 2.87
N ASP A 86 -7.66 -16.29 2.77
CA ASP A 86 -6.47 -17.03 2.30
C ASP A 86 -6.18 -16.88 0.80
N ARG A 87 -7.08 -16.28 0.02
CA ARG A 87 -6.95 -16.19 -1.43
C ARG A 87 -7.12 -14.74 -1.90
N LEU A 88 -6.37 -14.39 -2.94
CA LEU A 88 -6.64 -13.18 -3.70
C LEU A 88 -7.90 -13.38 -4.56
N ASP A 89 -8.82 -12.44 -4.48
CA ASP A 89 -10.00 -12.34 -5.33
C ASP A 89 -10.14 -10.90 -5.88
N GLY A 90 -11.13 -10.69 -6.77
CA GLY A 90 -11.55 -9.37 -7.23
C GLY A 90 -10.39 -8.43 -7.59
N GLY A 91 -10.35 -7.25 -6.94
CA GLY A 91 -9.32 -6.25 -7.14
C GLY A 91 -7.93 -6.71 -6.70
N SER A 92 -7.82 -7.40 -5.57
CA SER A 92 -6.53 -7.89 -5.04
C SER A 92 -5.87 -8.91 -5.98
N LYS A 93 -6.66 -9.79 -6.62
CA LYS A 93 -6.16 -10.72 -7.65
C LYS A 93 -5.63 -9.97 -8.88
N ARG A 94 -6.31 -8.90 -9.29
CA ARG A 94 -5.84 -8.08 -10.42
C ARG A 94 -4.55 -7.35 -10.08
N THR A 95 -4.39 -6.84 -8.85
CA THR A 95 -3.12 -6.26 -8.39
C THR A 95 -1.97 -7.27 -8.48
N GLY A 96 -2.18 -8.50 -8.01
CA GLY A 96 -1.18 -9.57 -8.13
C GLY A 96 -0.84 -9.88 -9.59
N ALA A 97 -1.85 -9.99 -10.45
CA ALA A 97 -1.65 -10.22 -11.89
C ALA A 97 -0.85 -9.09 -12.57
N PHE A 98 -1.10 -7.82 -12.20
CA PHE A 98 -0.29 -6.70 -12.69
C PHE A 98 1.16 -6.83 -12.22
N ALA A 99 1.37 -7.15 -10.95
CA ALA A 99 2.71 -7.30 -10.38
C ALA A 99 3.49 -8.42 -11.09
N ASP A 100 2.85 -9.58 -11.31
CA ASP A 100 3.43 -10.68 -12.09
C ASP A 100 3.78 -10.25 -13.52
N SER A 101 2.85 -9.57 -14.21
CA SER A 101 3.06 -9.14 -15.60
C SER A 101 4.16 -8.09 -15.77
N LEU A 102 4.38 -7.26 -14.75
CA LEU A 102 5.38 -6.18 -14.74
C LEU A 102 6.71 -6.61 -14.11
N GLY A 103 6.83 -7.87 -13.64
CA GLY A 103 8.01 -8.36 -12.95
C GLY A 103 8.26 -7.68 -11.60
N LYS A 104 7.21 -7.17 -10.95
CA LYS A 104 7.29 -6.47 -9.66
C LYS A 104 7.06 -7.46 -8.51
N PRO A 105 7.94 -7.49 -7.49
CA PRO A 105 7.76 -8.35 -6.34
C PRO A 105 6.51 -7.94 -5.55
N TRP A 106 5.77 -8.94 -5.07
CA TRP A 106 4.61 -8.70 -4.24
C TRP A 106 4.49 -9.75 -3.13
N LEU A 107 3.80 -9.38 -2.05
CA LEU A 107 3.53 -10.27 -0.92
C LEU A 107 2.06 -10.20 -0.54
N HIS A 108 1.43 -11.37 -0.44
CA HIS A 108 0.09 -11.51 0.13
C HIS A 108 0.16 -11.41 1.65
N VAL A 109 -0.54 -10.43 2.22
CA VAL A 109 -0.64 -10.24 3.67
C VAL A 109 -2.09 -10.47 4.12
N ARG A 110 -2.25 -11.36 5.10
CA ARG A 110 -3.56 -11.78 5.64
C ARG A 110 -3.43 -12.08 7.14
N PRO A 111 -4.53 -12.25 7.88
CA PRO A 111 -4.48 -12.66 9.28
C PRO A 111 -3.57 -13.88 9.47
N GLY A 112 -2.73 -13.84 10.51
CA GLY A 112 -1.74 -14.87 10.81
C GLY A 112 -0.37 -14.71 10.11
N VAL A 113 -0.24 -13.85 9.10
CA VAL A 113 1.07 -13.53 8.53
C VAL A 113 1.87 -12.71 9.53
N HIS A 114 2.96 -13.27 10.04
CA HIS A 114 3.81 -12.59 11.02
C HIS A 114 4.54 -11.39 10.38
N PRO A 115 4.55 -10.19 11.00
CA PRO A 115 5.17 -8.98 10.45
C PRO A 115 6.64 -9.11 10.04
N LYS A 116 7.43 -9.93 10.75
CA LYS A 116 8.81 -10.30 10.33
C LYS A 116 8.93 -10.77 8.87
N TYR A 117 7.93 -11.43 8.30
CA TYR A 117 7.95 -11.85 6.90
C TYR A 117 7.80 -10.68 5.95
N VAL A 118 6.98 -9.69 6.34
CA VAL A 118 6.88 -8.42 5.63
C VAL A 118 8.22 -7.68 5.71
N ALA A 119 8.79 -7.52 6.90
CA ALA A 119 10.10 -6.86 7.07
C ALA A 119 11.21 -7.50 6.20
N ARG A 120 11.30 -8.84 6.22
CA ARG A 120 12.26 -9.60 5.40
C ARG A 120 12.01 -9.45 3.92
N PHE A 121 10.76 -9.43 3.49
CA PHE A 121 10.39 -9.21 2.08
C PHE A 121 10.86 -7.82 1.61
N LEU A 122 10.58 -6.78 2.40
CA LEU A 122 11.01 -5.41 2.09
C LEU A 122 12.54 -5.29 2.02
N ALA A 123 13.25 -5.86 3.00
CA ALA A 123 14.71 -5.86 3.04
C ALA A 123 15.32 -6.62 1.85
N ARG A 124 14.78 -7.81 1.53
CA ARG A 124 15.26 -8.64 0.42
C ARG A 124 15.18 -7.93 -0.93
N HIS A 125 14.15 -7.12 -1.13
CA HIS A 125 13.91 -6.40 -2.38
C HIS A 125 14.43 -4.96 -2.38
N GLY A 126 15.09 -4.50 -1.31
CA GLY A 126 15.66 -3.15 -1.23
C GLY A 126 14.62 -2.05 -1.44
N VAL A 127 13.42 -2.22 -0.88
CA VAL A 127 12.26 -1.39 -1.20
C VAL A 127 12.45 0.07 -0.75
N GLY A 128 12.46 0.99 -1.72
CA GLY A 128 12.39 2.44 -1.49
C GLY A 128 10.98 3.00 -1.66
N THR A 129 10.22 2.52 -2.64
CA THR A 129 8.81 2.86 -2.84
C THR A 129 7.94 1.63 -2.62
N LEU A 130 7.13 1.65 -1.56
CA LEU A 130 6.24 0.55 -1.19
C LEU A 130 4.80 0.86 -1.60
N ASN A 131 4.23 0.05 -2.49
CA ASN A 131 2.79 0.07 -2.75
C ASN A 131 2.04 -0.79 -1.74
N VAL A 132 0.95 -0.25 -1.18
CA VAL A 132 -0.01 -1.01 -0.38
C VAL A 132 -1.35 -1.02 -1.10
N ALA A 133 -1.88 -2.23 -1.29
CA ALA A 133 -3.16 -2.46 -1.93
C ALA A 133 -3.99 -3.45 -1.12
N GLY A 134 -5.30 -3.46 -1.30
CA GLY A 134 -6.17 -4.48 -0.73
C GLY A 134 -7.64 -4.24 -0.99
N LYS A 135 -8.49 -5.02 -0.32
CA LYS A 135 -9.95 -4.85 -0.41
C LYS A 135 -10.36 -3.49 0.19
N ARG A 136 -11.46 -2.97 -0.37
CA ARG A 136 -12.20 -1.83 0.16
C ARG A 136 -12.92 -2.21 1.45
N GLU A 137 -13.16 -1.23 2.33
CA GLU A 137 -13.74 -1.47 3.66
C GLU A 137 -15.09 -2.18 3.58
N SER A 138 -15.97 -1.76 2.65
CA SER A 138 -17.29 -2.39 2.45
C SER A 138 -17.23 -3.89 2.12
N SER A 139 -16.11 -4.37 1.56
CA SER A 139 -15.92 -5.77 1.13
C SER A 139 -15.05 -6.57 2.08
N ALA A 140 -14.38 -5.92 3.04
CA ALA A 140 -13.55 -6.55 4.05
C ALA A 140 -13.48 -5.66 5.31
N PRO A 141 -14.57 -5.59 6.09
CA PRO A 141 -14.61 -4.76 7.30
C PRO A 141 -13.48 -5.13 8.26
N GLY A 142 -12.73 -4.13 8.74
CA GLY A 142 -11.60 -4.30 9.64
C GLY A 142 -10.24 -4.51 8.94
N ILE A 143 -10.18 -4.55 7.61
CA ILE A 143 -8.91 -4.68 6.87
C ILE A 143 -7.93 -3.53 7.18
N GLY A 144 -8.45 -2.33 7.46
CA GLY A 144 -7.62 -1.20 7.83
C GLY A 144 -6.85 -1.39 9.14
N GLU A 145 -7.41 -2.12 10.11
CA GLU A 145 -6.70 -2.47 11.36
C GLU A 145 -5.53 -3.40 11.08
N LEU A 146 -5.76 -4.44 10.27
CA LEU A 146 -4.70 -5.36 9.85
C LEU A 146 -3.54 -4.62 9.17
N VAL A 147 -3.85 -3.70 8.26
CA VAL A 147 -2.83 -2.87 7.59
C VAL A 147 -2.01 -2.09 8.60
N ARG A 148 -2.66 -1.32 9.49
CA ARG A 148 -1.95 -0.52 10.51
C ARG A 148 -1.11 -1.39 11.43
N GLN A 149 -1.67 -2.49 11.92
CA GLN A 149 -0.99 -3.40 12.83
C GLN A 149 0.28 -3.99 12.19
N VAL A 150 0.17 -4.47 10.96
CA VAL A 150 1.31 -5.07 10.25
C VAL A 150 2.36 -4.02 9.93
N LEU A 151 1.98 -2.85 9.40
CA LEU A 151 2.93 -1.79 9.06
C LEU A 151 3.69 -1.29 10.30
N SER A 152 3.00 -1.04 11.41
CA SER A 152 3.63 -0.60 12.67
C SER A 152 4.59 -1.62 13.29
N GLN A 153 4.38 -2.92 13.05
CA GLN A 153 5.25 -3.96 13.56
C GLN A 153 6.39 -4.31 12.59
N ALA A 154 6.16 -4.20 11.29
CA ALA A 154 7.13 -4.56 10.26
C ALA A 154 8.05 -3.41 9.87
N LEU A 155 7.64 -2.15 10.05
CA LEU A 155 8.43 -0.98 9.66
C LEU A 155 8.71 -0.07 10.86
N ARG A 156 9.96 0.41 10.94
CA ARG A 156 10.36 1.52 11.82
C ARG A 156 10.97 2.62 10.96
N PRO A 157 10.17 3.62 10.54
CA PRO A 157 10.69 4.81 9.88
C PRO A 157 11.74 5.48 10.77
N GLY A 158 12.88 5.88 10.19
CA GLY A 158 13.90 6.61 10.94
C GLY A 158 13.41 7.99 11.41
N PRO A 159 13.97 8.55 12.50
CA PRO A 159 13.73 9.93 12.87
C PRO A 159 14.34 10.86 11.82
N GLY A 160 13.57 11.31 10.83
CA GLY A 160 14.13 12.24 9.82
C GLY A 160 13.35 12.49 8.53
N ALA A 161 12.15 11.93 8.33
CA ALA A 161 11.39 12.16 7.09
C ALA A 161 10.39 13.33 7.17
N GLY A 162 10.54 14.21 8.17
CA GLY A 162 9.75 15.43 8.32
C GLY A 162 10.66 16.65 8.36
N GLN A 163 10.39 17.58 7.43
CA GLN A 163 10.99 18.92 7.25
C GLN A 163 12.12 19.00 6.22
N SER A 164 11.71 19.34 5.00
CA SER A 164 12.42 20.29 4.14
C SER A 164 11.41 21.27 3.60
#